data_AF-A0A961HFF5-F1
#
_entry.id   AF-A0A961HFF5-F1
#
_cell.length_a   1.000
_cell.length_b   1.000
_cell.length_c   1.000
_cell.angle_alpha   90.00
_cell.angle_beta   90.00
_cell.angle_gamma   90.00
#
_symmetry.space_group_name_H-M   'P 1'
#
loop_
_entity.id
_entity.type
_entity.pdbx_description
1 polymer ?
#
loop_
_entity_poly.entity_id
_entity_poly.type
_entity_poly.pdbx_seq_one_letter_code
_entity_poly.pdbx_strand_id
1 'polypeptide(L)'
;MRDVSNSPGAAGDPAADPAADVRTGMSAACLRQAIEDHLRYTLGRPFQLLQPQHYYHALALAVRDRMQKRWTDTTQTYLDLSRKVAVYLSAEFLLGPHLGNNLLNLHLEDEAREALAALGQDYDEVLACEEEPGLGNGGLGRLAACYLDSLATLERPAIGYGIRYEFGIFDQEIRNGVQVERTDNWLASGNPWEIAKPELNYEVGWGGRTEHGADPDGQPRVRWIPERVVKGVYYGTPIQGYGVNTCNTLTLWSANAVNALALEAFNAGDYYRAVEDQVVSENVTKVLYPNDEPEVGKQLRLLQQYFFVSCSLQDILHLLEDFAGLTAHQLPDRVAVQLNDTHPSIAVAELMRLLIDERGFGWDEAWAITVATFAYTNHTLLPEALETWPLKMFERFLPRHLEIIYEINARFLAEVRSRFPGDEARARRMSLIGEDGDRCIRMAHLATVGSHAVNGVAAMHSELVKTTILKDFYEMWPERFSNKTNGVTPRRFMGLANPGLR
;
A
#
# COMPACT_ATOMS: atom_id res chain seq x y z
N MET A 1 61.23 29.55 -40.19
CA MET A 1 59.79 29.87 -40.26
C MET A 1 59.06 28.60 -39.89
N ARG A 2 58.46 28.56 -38.68
CA ARG A 2 57.28 27.79 -38.21
C ARG A 2 57.18 26.29 -38.56
N ASP A 3 56.70 25.38 -37.73
CA ASP A 3 56.48 25.28 -36.29
C ASP A 3 56.08 23.82 -36.04
N VAL A 4 56.28 23.35 -34.82
CA VAL A 4 55.95 22.00 -34.34
C VAL A 4 54.52 21.99 -33.77
N SER A 5 53.67 21.04 -34.18
CA SER A 5 52.56 20.51 -33.36
C SER A 5 51.97 19.26 -34.03
N ASN A 6 52.26 18.04 -33.55
CA ASN A 6 51.51 17.33 -32.51
C ASN A 6 49.98 17.39 -32.69
N SER A 7 49.44 16.44 -33.45
CA SER A 7 48.05 16.01 -33.34
C SER A 7 47.89 15.16 -32.07
N PRO A 8 46.96 15.47 -31.15
CA PRO A 8 46.65 14.56 -30.07
C PRO A 8 45.91 13.35 -30.65
N GLY A 9 46.42 12.16 -30.34
CA GLY A 9 45.78 10.91 -30.67
C GLY A 9 44.35 10.87 -30.12
N ALA A 10 43.46 10.31 -30.92
CA ALA A 10 42.13 9.94 -30.48
C ALA A 10 42.25 9.13 -29.19
N ALA A 11 41.79 9.70 -28.08
CA ALA A 11 41.48 8.93 -26.89
C ALA A 11 40.43 7.92 -27.33
N GLY A 12 40.79 6.63 -27.33
CA GLY A 12 39.84 5.58 -27.59
C GLY A 12 38.69 5.71 -26.60
N ASP A 13 37.47 5.67 -27.12
CA ASP A 13 36.27 5.38 -26.34
C ASP A 13 36.60 4.21 -25.39
N PRO A 14 36.24 4.28 -24.10
CA PRO A 14 36.29 3.10 -23.25
C PRO A 14 35.32 2.10 -23.89
N ALA A 15 35.87 1.13 -24.62
CA ALA A 15 35.13 0.14 -25.35
C ALA A 15 34.13 -0.51 -24.39
N ALA A 16 32.84 -0.33 -24.69
CA ALA A 16 31.78 -1.05 -24.01
C ALA A 16 32.15 -2.53 -23.99
N ASP A 17 32.14 -3.14 -22.80
CA ASP A 17 32.31 -4.59 -22.67
C ASP A 17 31.23 -5.26 -23.56
N PRO A 18 31.61 -5.94 -24.65
CA PRO A 18 30.64 -6.51 -25.58
C PRO A 18 29.82 -7.66 -24.96
N ALA A 19 30.13 -8.07 -23.72
CA ALA A 19 29.39 -9.05 -22.95
C ALA A 19 28.39 -8.46 -21.94
N ALA A 20 28.35 -7.14 -21.73
CA ALA A 20 27.45 -6.53 -20.75
C ALA A 20 26.03 -6.36 -21.31
N ASP A 21 25.05 -7.00 -20.67
CA ASP A 21 23.62 -6.81 -20.98
C ASP A 21 23.23 -5.33 -20.76
N VAL A 22 22.85 -4.64 -21.83
CA VAL A 22 22.47 -3.21 -21.80
C VAL A 22 21.37 -2.92 -20.77
N ARG A 23 20.43 -3.86 -20.57
CA ARG A 23 19.29 -3.65 -19.66
C ARG A 23 19.68 -3.75 -18.19
N THR A 24 20.65 -4.59 -17.85
CA THR A 24 20.99 -4.90 -16.46
C THR A 24 22.41 -4.47 -16.05
N GLY A 25 23.26 -4.14 -17.01
CA GLY A 25 24.64 -3.72 -16.81
C GLY A 25 24.75 -2.40 -16.05
N MET A 26 25.72 -2.29 -15.16
CA MET A 26 25.80 -1.18 -14.19
C MET A 26 26.73 -0.03 -14.63
N SER A 27 27.32 -0.07 -15.82
CA SER A 27 28.25 0.97 -16.30
C SER A 27 27.52 2.17 -16.92
N ALA A 28 28.20 3.32 -16.97
CA ALA A 28 27.72 4.52 -17.67
C ALA A 28 27.39 4.25 -19.14
N ALA A 29 28.21 3.46 -19.83
CA ALA A 29 27.97 3.09 -21.23
C ALA A 29 26.69 2.26 -21.43
N CYS A 30 26.45 1.27 -20.57
CA CYS A 30 25.21 0.49 -20.59
C CYS A 30 23.99 1.37 -20.26
N LEU A 31 24.12 2.27 -19.29
CA LEU A 31 23.04 3.17 -18.89
C LEU A 31 22.71 4.18 -20.00
N ARG A 32 23.72 4.77 -20.65
CA ARG A 32 23.54 5.64 -21.82
C ARG A 32 22.78 4.93 -22.94
N GLN A 33 23.20 3.72 -23.30
CA GLN A 33 22.53 2.96 -24.35
C GLN A 33 21.07 2.63 -23.97
N ALA A 34 20.82 2.26 -22.71
CA ALA A 34 19.45 2.00 -22.23
C ALA A 34 18.57 3.25 -22.28
N ILE A 35 19.11 4.44 -21.93
CA ILE A 35 18.40 5.72 -22.06
C ILE A 35 18.05 5.99 -23.53
N GLU A 36 19.01 5.86 -24.45
CA GLU A 36 18.78 6.04 -25.89
C GLU A 36 17.73 5.07 -26.44
N ASP A 37 17.76 3.82 -25.98
CA ASP A 37 16.79 2.80 -26.36
C ASP A 37 15.38 3.17 -25.88
N HIS A 38 15.21 3.63 -24.64
CA HIS A 38 13.90 4.07 -24.15
C HIS A 38 13.41 5.34 -24.85
N LEU A 39 14.28 6.31 -25.11
CA LEU A 39 13.93 7.51 -25.89
C LEU A 39 13.39 7.13 -27.28
N ARG A 40 14.03 6.14 -27.93
CA ARG A 40 13.68 5.69 -29.27
C ARG A 40 12.48 4.76 -29.31
N TYR A 41 12.47 3.71 -28.51
CA TYR A 41 11.53 2.59 -28.63
C TYR A 41 10.36 2.67 -27.66
N THR A 42 10.52 3.34 -26.52
CA THR A 42 9.44 3.51 -25.54
C THR A 42 8.74 4.85 -25.69
N LEU A 43 9.48 5.95 -25.74
CA LEU A 43 8.92 7.29 -25.88
C LEU A 43 8.61 7.65 -27.34
N GLY A 44 9.36 7.08 -28.30
CA GLY A 44 9.08 7.22 -29.73
C GLY A 44 9.25 8.64 -30.27
N ARG A 45 10.15 9.46 -29.69
CA ARG A 45 10.31 10.88 -30.05
C ARG A 45 11.56 11.16 -30.89
N PRO A 46 11.47 12.03 -31.92
CA PRO A 46 12.65 12.56 -32.61
C PRO A 46 13.55 13.35 -31.67
N PHE A 47 14.87 13.27 -31.89
CA PHE A 47 15.88 13.94 -31.07
C PHE A 47 15.64 15.45 -30.90
N GLN A 48 15.17 16.12 -31.96
CA GLN A 48 14.92 17.57 -31.95
C GLN A 48 13.76 18.00 -31.05
N LEU A 49 12.90 17.06 -30.62
CA LEU A 49 11.75 17.33 -29.75
C LEU A 49 11.98 16.87 -28.31
N LEU A 50 13.17 16.37 -28.00
CA LEU A 50 13.53 15.95 -26.65
C LEU A 50 13.72 17.18 -25.75
N GLN A 51 13.35 17.00 -24.48
CA GLN A 51 13.33 17.98 -23.41
C GLN A 51 13.70 17.23 -22.12
N PRO A 52 14.17 17.90 -21.06
CA PRO A 52 14.66 17.24 -19.84
C PRO A 52 13.72 16.17 -19.27
N GLN A 53 12.40 16.40 -19.29
CA GLN A 53 11.42 15.42 -18.80
C GLN A 53 11.40 14.10 -19.59
N HIS A 54 11.78 14.13 -20.87
CA HIS A 54 11.88 12.92 -21.68
C HIS A 54 13.11 12.08 -21.27
N TYR A 55 14.22 12.75 -20.91
CA TYR A 55 15.41 12.07 -20.39
C TYR A 55 15.18 11.54 -18.98
N TYR A 56 14.42 12.25 -18.14
CA TYR A 56 13.93 11.73 -16.86
C TYR A 56 13.20 10.41 -17.06
N HIS A 57 12.16 10.42 -17.91
CA HIS A 57 11.32 9.24 -18.11
C HIS A 57 12.15 8.06 -18.67
N ALA A 58 13.04 8.32 -19.62
CA ALA A 58 13.92 7.30 -20.19
C ALA A 58 14.93 6.74 -19.16
N LEU A 59 15.53 7.60 -18.33
CA LEU A 59 16.44 7.18 -17.25
C LEU A 59 15.69 6.39 -16.17
N ALA A 60 14.49 6.84 -15.76
CA ALA A 60 13.66 6.12 -14.80
C ALA A 60 13.34 4.70 -15.29
N LEU A 61 12.97 4.54 -16.56
CA LEU A 61 12.75 3.22 -17.17
C LEU A 61 14.04 2.38 -17.21
N ALA A 62 15.17 2.97 -17.60
CA ALA A 62 16.46 2.27 -17.61
C ALA A 62 16.89 1.80 -16.21
N VAL A 63 16.63 2.61 -15.18
CA VAL A 63 16.86 2.23 -13.77
C VAL A 63 15.87 1.13 -13.35
N ARG A 64 14.59 1.25 -13.74
CA ARG A 64 13.57 0.24 -13.46
C ARG A 64 13.90 -1.11 -14.09
N ASP A 65 14.47 -1.17 -15.30
CA ASP A 65 14.88 -2.43 -15.92
C ASP A 65 15.88 -3.22 -15.04
N ARG A 66 16.83 -2.51 -14.42
CA ARG A 66 17.80 -3.08 -13.47
C ARG A 66 17.12 -3.53 -12.17
N MET A 67 16.11 -2.80 -11.71
CA MET A 67 15.31 -3.18 -10.55
C MET A 67 14.38 -4.36 -10.87
N GLN A 68 13.84 -4.44 -12.09
CA GLN A 68 12.87 -5.44 -12.49
C GLN A 68 13.46 -6.84 -12.41
N LYS A 69 14.70 -7.02 -12.88
CA LYS A 69 15.41 -8.28 -12.72
C LYS A 69 15.49 -8.68 -11.24
N ARG A 70 15.93 -7.76 -10.38
CA ARG A 70 16.05 -7.97 -8.92
C ARG A 70 14.70 -8.26 -8.28
N TRP A 71 13.65 -7.57 -8.71
CA TRP A 71 12.30 -7.71 -8.19
C TRP A 71 11.68 -9.06 -8.54
N THR A 72 11.86 -9.52 -9.79
CA THR A 72 11.45 -10.88 -10.19
C THR A 72 12.21 -11.94 -9.41
N ASP A 73 13.54 -11.83 -9.30
CA ASP A 73 14.37 -12.78 -8.54
C ASP A 73 13.97 -12.80 -7.05
N THR A 74 13.69 -11.63 -6.46
CA THR A 74 13.22 -11.48 -5.08
C THR A 74 11.84 -12.11 -4.87
N THR A 75 10.89 -11.84 -5.77
CA THR A 75 9.54 -12.41 -5.70
C THR A 75 9.58 -13.93 -5.81
N GLN A 76 10.36 -14.48 -6.73
CA GLN A 76 10.54 -15.92 -6.87
C GLN A 76 11.12 -16.55 -5.61
N THR A 77 12.12 -15.89 -5.01
CA THR A 77 12.72 -16.32 -3.74
C THR A 77 11.68 -16.43 -2.62
N TYR A 78 10.69 -15.53 -2.59
CA TYR A 78 9.63 -15.54 -1.57
C TYR A 78 8.64 -16.68 -1.78
N LEU A 79 8.32 -17.00 -3.03
CA LEU A 79 7.50 -18.17 -3.37
C LEU A 79 8.24 -19.47 -3.02
N ASP A 80 9.53 -19.57 -3.35
CA ASP A 80 10.32 -20.80 -3.22
C ASP A 80 10.77 -21.11 -1.79
N LEU A 81 11.27 -20.12 -1.03
CA LEU A 81 12.07 -20.39 0.18
C LEU A 81 11.30 -20.55 1.48
N SER A 82 9.98 -20.72 1.45
CA SER A 82 9.17 -20.88 2.67
C SER A 82 9.39 -19.84 3.78
N ARG A 83 9.90 -18.66 3.43
CA ARG A 83 10.16 -17.58 4.38
C ARG A 83 8.87 -16.84 4.68
N LYS A 84 8.68 -16.47 5.94
CA LYS A 84 7.57 -15.61 6.37
C LYS A 84 7.75 -14.20 5.78
N VAL A 85 6.71 -13.68 5.14
CA VAL A 85 6.68 -12.35 4.52
C VAL A 85 6.01 -11.34 5.46
N ALA A 86 6.62 -10.18 5.63
CA ALA A 86 6.01 -9.06 6.34
C ALA A 86 5.12 -8.26 5.39
N VAL A 87 3.83 -8.16 5.70
CA VAL A 87 2.87 -7.36 4.95
C VAL A 87 2.55 -6.10 5.74
N TYR A 88 2.58 -4.95 5.06
CA TYR A 88 2.26 -3.65 5.66
C TYR A 88 1.03 -3.04 4.99
N LEU A 89 -0.10 -3.01 5.69
CA LEU A 89 -1.33 -2.38 5.20
C LEU A 89 -1.36 -0.92 5.65
N SER A 90 -1.34 0.01 4.69
CA SER A 90 -1.38 1.45 4.98
C SER A 90 -2.27 2.17 3.97
N ALA A 91 -3.10 3.09 4.47
CA ALA A 91 -3.87 3.99 3.61
C ALA A 91 -2.98 5.03 2.92
N GLU A 92 -1.75 5.27 3.41
CA GLU A 92 -0.84 6.25 2.83
C GLU A 92 0.61 5.74 2.73
N PHE A 93 1.30 6.18 1.68
CA PHE A 93 2.73 6.00 1.42
C PHE A 93 3.32 7.29 0.84
N LEU A 94 4.07 8.04 1.64
CA LEU A 94 4.74 9.26 1.16
C LEU A 94 6.16 8.89 0.68
N LEU A 95 6.26 8.36 -0.54
CA LEU A 95 7.50 7.78 -1.09
C LEU A 95 8.53 8.87 -1.41
N GLY A 96 8.07 10.01 -1.93
CA GLY A 96 8.90 11.03 -2.57
C GLY A 96 9.35 10.61 -3.99
N PRO A 97 10.04 11.51 -4.72
CA PRO A 97 10.68 11.17 -6.00
C PRO A 97 11.55 9.91 -5.88
N HIS A 98 11.41 8.99 -6.83
CA HIS A 98 12.03 7.67 -6.82
C HIS A 98 13.41 7.63 -7.46
N LEU A 99 13.66 8.42 -8.51
CA LEU A 99 14.84 8.32 -9.36
C LEU A 99 16.13 8.46 -8.55
N GLY A 100 16.28 9.59 -7.84
CA GLY A 100 17.47 9.83 -7.03
C GLY A 100 17.68 8.76 -5.95
N ASN A 101 16.59 8.29 -5.32
CA ASN A 101 16.65 7.24 -4.31
C ASN A 101 17.09 5.89 -4.89
N ASN A 102 16.61 5.53 -6.09
CA ASN A 102 16.95 4.27 -6.73
C ASN A 102 18.38 4.31 -7.32
N LEU A 103 18.83 5.44 -7.85
CA LEU A 103 20.23 5.63 -8.26
C LEU A 103 21.17 5.46 -7.06
N LEU A 104 20.83 6.08 -5.92
CA LEU A 104 21.56 5.92 -4.67
C LEU A 104 21.59 4.45 -4.22
N ASN A 105 20.44 3.79 -4.16
CA ASN A 105 20.32 2.42 -3.66
C ASN A 105 21.03 1.39 -4.57
N LEU A 106 21.16 1.69 -5.87
CA LEU A 106 21.86 0.86 -6.85
C LEU A 106 23.35 1.20 -7.02
N HIS A 107 23.84 2.28 -6.39
CA HIS A 107 25.16 2.85 -6.63
C HIS A 107 25.39 3.21 -8.11
N LEU A 108 24.46 3.98 -8.69
CA LEU A 108 24.47 4.40 -10.09
C LEU A 108 24.50 5.93 -10.28
N GLU A 109 24.72 6.70 -9.22
CA GLU A 109 24.67 8.17 -9.29
C GLU A 109 25.74 8.74 -10.24
N ASP A 110 26.97 8.23 -10.15
CA ASP A 110 28.09 8.70 -10.99
C ASP A 110 27.91 8.24 -12.43
N GLU A 111 27.49 7.00 -12.64
CA GLU A 111 27.22 6.44 -13.96
C GLU A 111 26.06 7.14 -14.68
N ALA A 112 25.01 7.52 -13.94
CA ALA A 112 23.91 8.30 -14.47
C ALA A 112 24.36 9.72 -14.85
N ARG A 113 25.20 10.35 -14.03
CA ARG A 113 25.76 11.67 -14.34
C ARG A 113 26.62 11.64 -15.60
N GLU A 114 27.49 10.64 -15.74
CA GLU A 114 28.32 10.47 -16.94
C GLU A 114 27.47 10.17 -18.18
N ALA A 115 26.48 9.27 -18.08
CA ALA A 115 25.59 8.91 -19.17
C ALA A 115 24.77 10.11 -19.67
N LEU A 116 24.19 10.89 -18.76
CA LEU A 116 23.42 12.10 -19.12
C LEU A 116 24.31 13.19 -19.70
N ALA A 117 25.50 13.41 -19.14
CA ALA A 117 26.45 14.38 -19.67
C ALA A 117 26.87 14.04 -21.11
N ALA A 118 27.07 12.76 -21.42
CA ALA A 118 27.35 12.29 -22.79
C ALA A 118 26.19 12.53 -23.76
N LEU A 119 24.95 12.63 -23.25
CA LEU A 119 23.74 12.99 -24.01
C LEU A 119 23.46 14.50 -23.99
N GLY A 120 24.36 15.30 -23.42
CA GLY A 120 24.24 16.75 -23.31
C GLY A 120 23.14 17.21 -22.36
N GLN A 121 22.81 16.41 -21.35
CA GLN A 121 21.82 16.74 -20.32
C GLN A 121 22.48 16.98 -18.96
N ASP A 122 21.91 17.89 -18.18
CA ASP A 122 22.29 18.10 -16.79
C ASP A 122 21.58 17.09 -15.88
N TYR A 123 22.33 16.49 -14.96
CA TYR A 123 21.82 15.46 -14.05
C TYR A 123 20.76 16.02 -13.10
N ASP A 124 21.00 17.19 -12.52
CA ASP A 124 20.12 17.75 -11.49
C ASP A 124 18.84 18.31 -12.12
N GLU A 125 18.91 18.89 -13.32
CA GLU A 125 17.73 19.29 -14.11
C GLU A 125 16.84 18.09 -14.47
N VAL A 126 17.43 16.95 -14.82
CA VAL A 126 16.69 15.72 -15.12
C VAL A 126 16.02 15.16 -13.87
N LEU A 127 16.71 15.12 -12.72
CA LEU A 127 16.12 14.67 -11.45
C LEU A 127 14.96 15.58 -11.00
N ALA A 128 15.08 16.89 -11.20
CA ALA A 128 14.06 17.86 -10.83
C ALA A 128 12.77 17.75 -11.68
N CYS A 129 12.76 16.97 -12.76
CA CYS A 129 11.57 16.72 -13.58
C CYS A 129 10.63 15.67 -12.97
N GLU A 130 11.07 14.92 -11.96
CA GLU A 130 10.24 13.89 -11.33
C GLU A 130 9.22 14.51 -10.37
N GLU A 131 7.94 14.25 -10.63
CA GLU A 131 6.83 14.63 -9.76
C GLU A 131 6.75 13.69 -8.54
N GLU A 132 6.41 14.24 -7.37
CA GLU A 132 6.20 13.43 -6.17
C GLU A 132 4.90 12.60 -6.29
N PRO A 133 4.91 11.29 -6.02
CA PRO A 133 3.69 10.52 -6.02
C PRO A 133 2.69 10.98 -4.94
N GLY A 134 1.49 11.39 -5.36
CA GLY A 134 0.35 11.72 -4.51
C GLY A 134 -0.25 10.51 -3.81
N LEU A 135 0.53 9.80 -2.99
CA LEU A 135 0.14 8.53 -2.36
C LEU A 135 0.09 8.61 -0.83
N GLY A 136 0.43 9.75 -0.24
CA GLY A 136 0.39 9.98 1.19
C GLY A 136 0.38 11.47 1.52
N ASN A 137 0.23 11.77 2.81
CA ASN A 137 0.17 13.16 3.27
C ASN A 137 1.18 13.43 4.40
N GLY A 138 1.09 12.65 5.49
CA GLY A 138 1.76 13.00 6.73
C GLY A 138 2.89 12.06 7.15
N GLY A 139 3.23 12.14 8.44
CA GLY A 139 4.24 11.30 9.07
C GLY A 139 3.90 9.80 9.07
N LEU A 140 2.62 9.44 9.03
CA LEU A 140 2.16 8.04 8.97
C LEU A 140 2.62 7.36 7.67
N GLY A 141 2.43 8.03 6.54
CA GLY A 141 2.80 7.55 5.20
C GLY A 141 4.29 7.66 4.95
N ARG A 142 4.96 8.68 5.50
CA ARG A 142 6.42 8.79 5.44
C ARG A 142 7.10 7.68 6.26
N LEU A 143 6.52 7.28 7.40
CA LEU A 143 6.99 6.13 8.17
C LEU A 143 6.84 4.84 7.36
N ALA A 144 5.68 4.61 6.75
CA ALA A 144 5.44 3.45 5.89
C ALA A 144 6.48 3.37 4.75
N ALA A 145 6.77 4.49 4.08
CA ALA A 145 7.81 4.57 3.06
C ALA A 145 9.22 4.26 3.60
N CYS A 146 9.59 4.79 4.77
CA CYS A 146 10.87 4.49 5.43
C CYS A 146 11.00 3.01 5.82
N TYR A 147 9.90 2.37 6.22
CA TYR A 147 9.86 0.94 6.52
C TYR A 147 10.09 0.09 5.28
N LEU A 148 9.43 0.38 4.16
CA LEU A 148 9.65 -0.38 2.92
C LEU A 148 11.11 -0.32 2.44
N ASP A 149 11.70 0.88 2.44
CA ASP A 149 13.13 1.06 2.10
C ASP A 149 14.06 0.31 3.07
N SER A 150 13.75 0.32 4.37
CA SER A 150 14.55 -0.39 5.38
C SER A 150 14.39 -1.90 5.32
N LEU A 151 13.18 -2.41 5.07
CA LEU A 151 12.93 -3.84 4.90
C LEU A 151 13.66 -4.37 3.66
N ALA A 152 13.64 -3.62 2.56
CA ALA A 152 14.40 -3.98 1.36
C ALA A 152 15.91 -3.99 1.64
N THR A 153 16.43 -2.94 2.29
CA THR A 153 17.87 -2.83 2.63
C THR A 153 18.34 -3.92 3.60
N LEU A 154 17.48 -4.33 4.53
CA LEU A 154 17.76 -5.41 5.48
C LEU A 154 17.46 -6.81 4.92
N GLU A 155 17.18 -6.91 3.62
CA GLU A 155 16.87 -8.15 2.91
C GLU A 155 15.73 -8.94 3.57
N ARG A 156 14.74 -8.21 4.12
CA ARG A 156 13.54 -8.76 4.75
C ARG A 156 12.43 -8.84 3.72
N PRO A 157 11.83 -10.03 3.51
CA PRO A 157 10.68 -10.19 2.64
C PRO A 157 9.53 -9.30 3.07
N ALA A 158 9.15 -8.36 2.20
CA ALA A 158 8.06 -7.46 2.52
C ALA A 158 7.22 -7.05 1.31
N ILE A 159 5.92 -6.86 1.57
CA ILE A 159 4.96 -6.28 0.65
C ILE A 159 4.23 -5.14 1.37
N GLY A 160 4.28 -3.94 0.80
CA GLY A 160 3.34 -2.88 1.18
C GLY A 160 2.06 -2.99 0.35
N TYR A 161 0.89 -2.81 0.96
CA TYR A 161 -0.35 -2.63 0.23
C TYR A 161 -1.02 -1.30 0.59
N GLY A 162 -1.52 -0.62 -0.42
CA GLY A 162 -2.27 0.63 -0.28
C GLY A 162 -3.17 0.92 -1.48
N ILE A 163 -3.57 2.18 -1.62
CA ILE A 163 -4.44 2.66 -2.69
C ILE A 163 -3.62 3.47 -3.69
N ARG A 164 -3.90 3.29 -4.98
CA ARG A 164 -3.34 4.12 -6.05
C ARG A 164 -4.21 5.36 -6.25
N TYR A 165 -3.98 6.40 -5.45
CA TYR A 165 -4.73 7.65 -5.57
C TYR A 165 -4.37 8.40 -6.86
N GLU A 166 -5.39 8.83 -7.59
CA GLU A 166 -5.18 9.53 -8.86
C GLU A 166 -4.70 10.98 -8.67
N PHE A 167 -5.17 11.64 -7.61
CA PHE A 167 -4.99 13.07 -7.39
C PHE A 167 -4.44 13.46 -6.01
N GLY A 168 -3.78 12.53 -5.32
CA GLY A 168 -3.18 12.79 -4.01
C GLY A 168 -4.16 13.41 -3.01
N ILE A 169 -3.65 14.37 -2.23
CA ILE A 169 -4.46 15.21 -1.33
C ILE A 169 -4.83 16.53 -2.02
N PHE A 170 -3.83 17.40 -2.28
CA PHE A 170 -3.91 18.62 -3.08
C PHE A 170 -2.51 19.29 -3.17
N ASP A 171 -2.32 20.12 -4.20
CA ASP A 171 -1.25 21.11 -4.27
C ASP A 171 -1.64 22.37 -3.50
N GLN A 172 -0.75 22.84 -2.62
CA GLN A 172 -0.95 24.07 -1.88
C GLN A 172 -0.46 25.28 -2.69
N GLU A 173 -1.36 26.19 -3.05
CA GLU A 173 -1.00 27.51 -3.59
C GLU A 173 -1.33 28.61 -2.59
N ILE A 174 -0.42 29.57 -2.39
CA ILE A 174 -0.66 30.74 -1.54
C ILE A 174 -1.05 31.93 -2.42
N ARG A 175 -2.33 32.31 -2.38
CA ARG A 175 -2.86 33.48 -3.09
C ARG A 175 -3.30 34.53 -2.10
N ASN A 176 -2.73 35.73 -2.16
CA ASN A 176 -3.06 36.84 -1.25
C ASN A 176 -2.98 36.47 0.25
N GLY A 177 -2.04 35.62 0.63
CA GLY A 177 -1.84 35.19 2.02
C GLY A 177 -2.82 34.11 2.51
N VAL A 178 -3.67 33.56 1.64
CA VAL A 178 -4.55 32.43 1.96
C VAL A 178 -4.17 31.19 1.15
N GLN A 179 -4.37 30.01 1.75
CA GLN A 179 -4.27 28.74 1.06
C GLN A 179 -5.39 28.60 0.04
N VAL A 180 -5.04 28.08 -1.14
CA VAL A 180 -5.95 27.62 -2.17
C VAL A 180 -5.52 26.22 -2.57
N GLU A 181 -6.42 25.24 -2.42
CA GLU A 181 -6.15 23.86 -2.84
C GLU A 181 -6.29 23.73 -4.36
N ARG A 182 -5.31 23.09 -5.00
CA ARG A 182 -5.38 22.66 -6.39
C ARG A 182 -5.25 21.15 -6.49
N THR A 183 -5.82 20.58 -7.53
CA THR A 183 -5.69 19.15 -7.80
C THR A 183 -4.23 18.81 -8.11
N ASP A 184 -3.63 17.91 -7.32
CA ASP A 184 -2.36 17.27 -7.64
C ASP A 184 -2.61 16.33 -8.84
N ASN A 185 -1.89 16.52 -9.93
CA ASN A 185 -2.03 15.74 -11.16
C ASN A 185 -0.78 14.90 -11.46
N TRP A 186 -0.16 14.29 -10.44
CA TRP A 186 1.10 13.55 -10.58
C TRP A 186 1.11 12.45 -11.64
N LEU A 187 -0.05 11.88 -11.97
CA LEU A 187 -0.19 10.84 -13.01
C LEU A 187 -0.41 11.38 -14.44
N ALA A 188 -0.49 12.70 -14.65
CA ALA A 188 -0.85 13.27 -15.95
C ALA A 188 0.09 12.86 -17.10
N SER A 189 1.37 12.61 -16.79
CA SER A 189 2.39 12.15 -17.75
C SER A 189 2.69 10.64 -17.63
N GLY A 190 1.85 9.90 -16.89
CA GLY A 190 2.11 8.54 -16.47
C GLY A 190 3.17 8.45 -15.38
N ASN A 191 3.33 7.25 -14.82
CA ASN A 191 4.32 6.95 -13.80
C ASN A 191 5.28 5.85 -14.33
N PRO A 192 6.57 6.14 -14.58
CA PRO A 192 7.49 5.14 -15.12
C PRO A 192 7.82 4.02 -14.13
N TRP A 193 7.49 4.16 -12.85
CA TRP A 193 7.86 3.19 -11.80
C TRP A 193 6.84 2.08 -11.60
N GLU A 194 5.57 2.32 -11.91
CA GLU A 194 4.51 1.33 -11.70
C GLU A 194 4.40 0.34 -12.87
N ILE A 195 3.98 -0.87 -12.55
CA ILE A 195 3.66 -1.93 -13.48
C ILE A 195 2.26 -2.43 -13.17
N ALA A 196 1.33 -2.14 -14.08
CA ALA A 196 -0.03 -2.66 -14.02
C ALA A 196 -0.03 -4.17 -14.31
N LYS A 197 -0.81 -4.93 -13.54
CA LYS A 197 -1.12 -6.35 -13.82
C LYS A 197 -2.64 -6.52 -13.85
N PRO A 198 -3.31 -6.13 -14.96
CA PRO A 198 -4.77 -6.16 -15.06
C PRO A 198 -5.39 -7.54 -14.81
N GLU A 199 -4.65 -8.61 -15.08
CA GLU A 199 -5.02 -9.99 -14.80
C GLU A 199 -5.09 -10.31 -13.30
N LEU A 200 -4.34 -9.59 -12.47
CA LEU A 200 -4.47 -9.63 -11.02
C LEU A 200 -5.49 -8.57 -10.59
N ASN A 201 -6.73 -9.00 -10.51
CA ASN A 201 -7.84 -8.18 -10.07
C ASN A 201 -8.77 -8.93 -9.13
N TYR A 202 -9.37 -8.19 -8.20
CA TYR A 202 -10.19 -8.74 -7.13
C TYR A 202 -11.52 -8.00 -7.04
N GLU A 203 -12.59 -8.76 -6.84
CA GLU A 203 -13.93 -8.21 -6.67
C GLU A 203 -14.17 -7.87 -5.20
N VAL A 204 -14.74 -6.68 -4.97
CA VAL A 204 -15.05 -6.14 -3.64
C VAL A 204 -16.53 -5.81 -3.58
N GLY A 205 -17.29 -6.56 -2.79
CA GLY A 205 -18.71 -6.31 -2.56
C GLY A 205 -18.98 -5.04 -1.75
N TRP A 206 -20.09 -4.37 -1.98
CA TRP A 206 -20.53 -3.21 -1.21
C TRP A 206 -22.06 -3.17 -1.12
N GLY A 207 -22.60 -2.91 0.07
CA GLY A 207 -24.04 -2.91 0.30
C GLY A 207 -24.66 -4.30 0.33
N GLY A 208 -25.95 -4.37 0.03
CA GLY A 208 -26.67 -5.62 -0.15
C GLY A 208 -27.19 -6.24 1.14
N ARG A 209 -27.20 -7.57 1.21
CA ARG A 209 -27.80 -8.33 2.33
C ARG A 209 -27.13 -9.68 2.56
N THR A 210 -27.30 -10.23 3.75
CA THR A 210 -26.91 -11.61 4.09
C THR A 210 -28.10 -12.56 3.95
N GLU A 211 -27.84 -13.76 3.46
CA GLU A 211 -28.79 -14.87 3.41
C GLU A 211 -28.24 -16.04 4.25
N HIS A 212 -29.05 -16.50 5.21
CA HIS A 212 -28.70 -17.56 6.14
C HIS A 212 -29.27 -18.87 5.62
N GLY A 213 -28.43 -19.90 5.52
CA GLY A 213 -28.82 -21.21 5.05
C GLY A 213 -27.94 -22.31 5.65
N ALA A 214 -27.99 -23.48 5.03
CA ALA A 214 -27.09 -24.59 5.32
C ALA A 214 -26.38 -25.02 4.04
N ASP A 215 -25.16 -25.53 4.18
CA ASP A 215 -24.46 -26.22 3.10
C ASP A 215 -25.07 -27.63 2.84
N PRO A 216 -24.62 -28.36 1.82
CA PRO A 216 -25.12 -29.71 1.54
C PRO A 216 -24.94 -30.72 2.68
N ASP A 217 -24.01 -30.48 3.60
CA ASP A 217 -23.73 -31.32 4.77
C ASP A 217 -24.52 -30.88 6.02
N GLY A 218 -25.36 -29.85 5.89
CA GLY A 218 -26.23 -29.32 6.94
C GLY A 218 -25.57 -28.32 7.87
N GLN A 219 -24.35 -27.86 7.60
CA GLN A 219 -23.66 -26.85 8.40
C GLN A 219 -24.20 -25.46 8.11
N PRO A 220 -24.40 -24.61 9.13
CA PRO A 220 -24.84 -23.23 8.93
C PRO A 220 -23.88 -22.47 8.02
N ARG A 221 -24.42 -21.84 6.97
CA ARG A 221 -23.66 -21.01 6.05
C ARG A 221 -24.35 -19.67 5.84
N VAL A 222 -23.56 -18.60 5.78
CA VAL A 222 -24.06 -17.27 5.44
C VAL A 222 -23.51 -16.92 4.06
N ARG A 223 -24.38 -16.45 3.17
CA ARG A 223 -24.01 -15.90 1.88
C ARG A 223 -24.25 -14.40 1.88
N TRP A 224 -23.23 -13.62 1.58
CA TRP A 224 -23.40 -12.20 1.32
C TRP A 224 -23.71 -11.97 -0.16
N ILE A 225 -24.81 -11.28 -0.43
CA ILE A 225 -25.17 -10.82 -1.78
C ILE A 225 -24.97 -9.31 -1.80
N PRO A 226 -23.87 -8.82 -2.40
CA PRO A 226 -23.60 -7.39 -2.46
C PRO A 226 -24.59 -6.68 -3.39
N GLU A 227 -24.86 -5.41 -3.12
CA GLU A 227 -25.65 -4.53 -3.99
C GLU A 227 -24.81 -4.01 -5.16
N ARG A 228 -23.51 -3.81 -4.91
CA ARG A 228 -22.52 -3.40 -5.91
C ARG A 228 -21.24 -4.19 -5.75
N VAL A 229 -20.50 -4.36 -6.85
CA VAL A 229 -19.15 -4.91 -6.85
C VAL A 229 -18.21 -3.90 -7.48
N VAL A 230 -17.11 -3.59 -6.80
CA VAL A 230 -15.99 -2.77 -7.31
C VAL A 230 -14.84 -3.71 -7.62
N LYS A 231 -14.18 -3.53 -8.76
CA LYS A 231 -13.02 -4.34 -9.16
C LYS A 231 -11.73 -3.60 -8.82
N GLY A 232 -10.88 -4.18 -7.98
CA GLY A 232 -9.56 -3.65 -7.69
C GLY A 232 -8.52 -4.20 -8.64
N VAL A 233 -7.75 -3.33 -9.27
CA VAL A 233 -6.70 -3.67 -10.25
C VAL A 233 -5.32 -3.41 -9.66
N TYR A 234 -4.42 -4.39 -9.80
CA TYR A 234 -3.06 -4.35 -9.29
C TYR A 234 -2.15 -3.37 -10.03
N TYR A 235 -1.44 -2.53 -9.28
CA TYR A 235 -0.28 -1.76 -9.72
C TYR A 235 0.89 -1.99 -8.78
N GLY A 236 1.98 -2.57 -9.28
CA GLY A 236 3.16 -2.86 -8.48
C GLY A 236 4.27 -1.84 -8.72
N THR A 237 4.90 -1.40 -7.65
CA THR A 237 6.06 -0.50 -7.65
C THR A 237 7.23 -1.19 -6.94
N PRO A 238 8.39 -1.37 -7.61
CA PRO A 238 9.54 -2.02 -7.01
C PRO A 238 10.22 -1.10 -5.97
N ILE A 239 10.60 -1.66 -4.82
CA ILE A 239 11.28 -0.97 -3.73
C ILE A 239 12.68 -1.56 -3.55
N GLN A 240 13.67 -0.90 -4.12
CA GLN A 240 15.06 -1.33 -4.10
C GLN A 240 15.73 -1.08 -2.74
N GLY A 241 16.40 -2.09 -2.18
CA GLY A 241 17.24 -1.95 -0.99
C GLY A 241 18.61 -1.32 -1.30
N TYR A 242 19.21 -0.64 -0.33
CA TYR A 242 20.52 0.00 -0.51
C TYR A 242 21.67 -1.01 -0.57
N GLY A 243 22.38 -1.06 -1.68
CA GLY A 243 23.58 -1.89 -1.85
C GLY A 243 23.33 -3.40 -1.84
N VAL A 244 22.08 -3.84 -2.03
CA VAL A 244 21.66 -5.25 -2.00
C VAL A 244 20.85 -5.62 -3.23
N ASN A 245 20.66 -6.91 -3.47
CA ASN A 245 19.83 -7.39 -4.59
C ASN A 245 18.35 -7.50 -4.24
N THR A 246 17.97 -7.44 -2.96
CA THR A 246 16.56 -7.45 -2.56
C THR A 246 15.84 -6.22 -3.10
N CYS A 247 14.78 -6.47 -3.86
CA CYS A 247 13.85 -5.46 -4.33
C CYS A 247 12.44 -5.90 -3.94
N ASN A 248 11.89 -5.26 -2.91
CA ASN A 248 10.57 -5.58 -2.36
C ASN A 248 9.44 -4.97 -3.20
N THR A 249 8.19 -5.25 -2.82
CA THR A 249 7.01 -4.82 -3.55
C THR A 249 6.23 -3.77 -2.76
N LEU A 250 5.79 -2.70 -3.41
CA LEU A 250 4.62 -1.94 -3.03
C LEU A 250 3.50 -2.21 -4.04
N THR A 251 2.38 -2.74 -3.58
CA THR A 251 1.18 -2.96 -4.38
C THR A 251 0.15 -1.89 -4.07
N LEU A 252 -0.36 -1.22 -5.09
CA LEU A 252 -1.38 -0.19 -4.98
C LEU A 252 -2.60 -0.60 -5.80
N TRP A 253 -3.79 -0.47 -5.22
CA TRP A 253 -5.04 -0.85 -5.88
C TRP A 253 -5.69 0.35 -6.55
N SER A 254 -6.04 0.21 -7.83
CA SER A 254 -6.91 1.13 -8.57
C SER A 254 -8.33 0.55 -8.63
N ALA A 255 -9.35 1.36 -8.37
CA ALA A 255 -10.73 0.89 -8.49
C ALA A 255 -11.25 1.09 -9.92
N ASN A 256 -11.89 0.05 -10.44
CA ASN A 256 -12.50 0.01 -11.75
C ASN A 256 -13.90 -0.59 -11.64
N ALA A 257 -14.80 -0.23 -12.56
CA ALA A 257 -16.05 -0.96 -12.70
C ALA A 257 -15.81 -2.36 -13.27
N VAL A 258 -16.65 -3.32 -12.85
CA VAL A 258 -16.68 -4.67 -13.44
C VAL A 258 -17.04 -4.56 -14.93
N ASN A 259 -18.12 -3.82 -15.23
CA ASN A 259 -18.54 -3.47 -16.57
C ASN A 259 -18.35 -1.96 -16.78
N ALA A 260 -17.44 -1.57 -17.68
CA ALA A 260 -17.15 -0.16 -17.92
C ALA A 260 -18.27 0.58 -18.67
N LEU A 261 -19.14 -0.14 -19.40
CA LEU A 261 -20.21 0.47 -20.20
C LEU A 261 -21.44 -0.44 -20.23
N ALA A 262 -22.59 0.09 -19.79
CA ALA A 262 -23.88 -0.54 -20.03
C ALA A 262 -24.35 -0.23 -21.46
N LEU A 263 -24.02 -1.11 -22.41
CA LEU A 263 -24.26 -0.90 -23.84
C LEU A 263 -25.75 -0.71 -24.19
N GLU A 264 -26.66 -1.34 -23.45
CA GLU A 264 -28.10 -1.17 -23.64
C GLU A 264 -28.55 0.27 -23.32
N ALA A 265 -28.08 0.84 -22.20
CA ALA A 265 -28.36 2.23 -21.84
C ALA A 265 -27.73 3.21 -22.84
N PHE A 266 -26.51 2.91 -23.30
CA PHE A 266 -25.82 3.70 -24.32
C PHE A 266 -26.60 3.73 -25.64
N ASN A 267 -27.05 2.56 -26.13
CA ASN A 267 -27.84 2.44 -27.35
C ASN A 267 -29.23 3.09 -27.23
N ALA A 268 -29.77 3.18 -26.01
CA ALA A 268 -31.01 3.90 -25.73
C ALA A 268 -30.84 5.43 -25.62
N GLY A 269 -29.61 5.96 -25.74
CA GLY A 269 -29.29 7.37 -25.61
C GLY A 269 -29.17 7.88 -24.17
N ASP A 270 -29.18 6.98 -23.18
CA ASP A 270 -29.04 7.29 -21.76
C ASP A 270 -27.57 7.20 -21.33
N TYR A 271 -26.77 8.16 -21.79
CA TYR A 271 -25.31 8.14 -21.62
C TYR A 271 -24.88 8.25 -20.16
N TYR A 272 -25.64 8.92 -19.29
CA TYR A 272 -25.30 9.03 -17.87
C TYR A 272 -25.41 7.68 -17.18
N ARG A 273 -26.53 6.96 -17.37
CA ARG A 273 -26.67 5.59 -16.83
C ARG A 273 -25.71 4.61 -17.48
N ALA A 274 -25.30 4.85 -18.73
CA ALA A 274 -24.34 3.98 -19.40
C ALA A 274 -22.98 3.92 -18.70
N VAL A 275 -22.57 4.97 -17.97
CA VAL A 275 -21.25 5.10 -17.32
C VAL A 275 -21.32 5.28 -15.80
N GLU A 276 -22.52 5.25 -15.20
CA GLU A 276 -22.72 5.50 -13.77
C GLU A 276 -21.87 4.58 -12.88
N ASP A 277 -21.89 3.27 -13.16
CA ASP A 277 -21.10 2.28 -12.43
C ASP A 277 -19.59 2.54 -12.51
N GLN A 278 -19.13 3.02 -13.67
CA GLN A 278 -17.74 3.41 -13.88
C GLN A 278 -17.36 4.59 -12.97
N VAL A 279 -18.13 5.68 -13.04
CA VAL A 279 -17.87 6.88 -12.24
C VAL A 279 -17.86 6.58 -10.75
N VAL A 280 -18.85 5.82 -10.26
CA VAL A 280 -18.97 5.51 -8.84
C VAL A 280 -17.86 4.58 -8.35
N SER A 281 -17.46 3.61 -9.16
CA SER A 281 -16.38 2.69 -8.81
C SER A 281 -15.02 3.40 -8.79
N GLU A 282 -14.74 4.22 -9.80
CA GLU A 282 -13.46 4.92 -9.91
C GLU A 282 -13.27 6.00 -8.82
N ASN A 283 -14.36 6.56 -8.29
CA ASN A 283 -14.30 7.53 -7.17
C ASN A 283 -13.56 7.00 -5.94
N VAL A 284 -13.55 5.68 -5.73
CA VAL A 284 -12.86 5.04 -4.59
C VAL A 284 -11.37 5.38 -4.57
N THR A 285 -10.72 5.53 -5.73
CA THR A 285 -9.27 5.74 -5.79
C THR A 285 -8.90 7.12 -6.36
N LYS A 286 -9.82 8.10 -6.33
CA LYS A 286 -9.53 9.45 -6.83
C LYS A 286 -8.63 10.25 -5.89
N VAL A 287 -9.04 10.44 -4.64
CA VAL A 287 -8.39 11.35 -3.68
C VAL A 287 -8.11 10.67 -2.34
N LEU A 288 -6.99 11.04 -1.73
CA LEU A 288 -6.61 10.67 -0.37
C LEU A 288 -7.40 11.51 0.65
N TYR A 289 -7.96 10.85 1.67
CA TYR A 289 -8.80 11.48 2.72
C TYR A 289 -9.89 12.41 2.16
N PRO A 290 -10.92 11.88 1.48
CA PRO A 290 -12.06 12.69 1.08
C PRO A 290 -12.71 13.34 2.30
N ASN A 291 -13.20 14.58 2.15
CA ASN A 291 -13.90 15.29 3.22
C ASN A 291 -15.05 14.43 3.75
N ASP A 292 -14.99 14.09 5.03
CA ASP A 292 -15.90 13.17 5.71
C ASP A 292 -16.84 13.88 6.71
N GLU A 293 -16.96 15.21 6.65
CA GLU A 293 -18.04 15.93 7.35
C GLU A 293 -19.42 15.49 6.83
N PRO A 294 -19.66 15.42 5.50
CA PRO A 294 -20.91 14.89 4.96
C PRO A 294 -20.96 13.37 5.06
N GLU A 295 -22.16 12.82 5.25
CA GLU A 295 -22.37 11.36 5.33
C GLU A 295 -21.83 10.61 4.09
N VAL A 296 -21.96 11.18 2.89
CA VAL A 296 -21.42 10.59 1.66
C VAL A 296 -19.89 10.50 1.67
N GLY A 297 -19.22 11.44 2.34
CA GLY A 297 -17.76 11.43 2.52
C GLY A 297 -17.32 10.30 3.45
N LYS A 298 -18.05 10.12 4.56
CA LYS A 298 -17.86 8.98 5.48
C LYS A 298 -18.03 7.64 4.76
N GLN A 299 -19.08 7.52 3.94
CA GLN A 299 -19.31 6.32 3.13
C GLN A 299 -18.14 6.02 2.18
N LEU A 300 -17.64 7.05 1.49
CA LEU A 300 -16.50 6.90 0.58
C LEU A 300 -15.23 6.48 1.33
N ARG A 301 -14.95 7.09 2.50
CA ARG A 301 -13.81 6.74 3.35
C ARG A 301 -13.90 5.29 3.85
N LEU A 302 -15.06 4.83 4.30
CA LEU A 302 -15.26 3.43 4.70
C LEU A 302 -15.08 2.48 3.51
N LEU A 303 -15.62 2.82 2.34
CA LEU A 303 -15.44 2.04 1.12
C LEU A 303 -13.97 1.97 0.71
N GLN A 304 -13.22 3.07 0.78
CA GLN A 304 -11.78 3.09 0.52
C GLN A 304 -11.03 2.11 1.42
N GLN A 305 -11.25 2.21 2.73
CA GLN A 305 -10.60 1.33 3.71
C GLN A 305 -10.91 -0.13 3.46
N TYR A 306 -12.19 -0.46 3.26
CA TYR A 306 -12.61 -1.81 3.00
C TYR A 306 -12.08 -2.34 1.66
N PHE A 307 -12.11 -1.50 0.61
CA PHE A 307 -11.69 -1.85 -0.73
C PHE A 307 -10.24 -2.33 -0.79
N PHE A 308 -9.30 -1.52 -0.29
CA PHE A 308 -7.89 -1.90 -0.37
C PHE A 308 -7.58 -3.08 0.55
N VAL A 309 -8.23 -3.17 1.71
CA VAL A 309 -8.07 -4.30 2.62
C VAL A 309 -8.53 -5.60 1.98
N SER A 310 -9.74 -5.62 1.39
CA SER A 310 -10.28 -6.82 0.76
C SER A 310 -9.42 -7.24 -0.44
N CYS A 311 -9.02 -6.32 -1.32
CA CYS A 311 -8.10 -6.63 -2.41
C CYS A 311 -6.78 -7.23 -1.90
N SER A 312 -6.20 -6.64 -0.86
CA SER A 312 -4.91 -7.08 -0.31
C SER A 312 -5.00 -8.46 0.34
N LEU A 313 -6.05 -8.74 1.11
CA LEU A 313 -6.23 -10.05 1.74
C LEU A 313 -6.54 -11.14 0.71
N GLN A 314 -7.33 -10.83 -0.33
CA GLN A 314 -7.55 -11.75 -1.44
C GLN A 314 -6.25 -12.05 -2.18
N ASP A 315 -5.42 -11.03 -2.44
CA ASP A 315 -4.10 -11.19 -3.08
C ASP A 315 -3.15 -12.04 -2.25
N ILE A 316 -3.08 -11.82 -0.93
CA ILE A 316 -2.26 -12.61 -0.01
C ILE A 316 -2.67 -14.09 -0.04
N LEU A 317 -3.97 -14.37 -0.01
CA LEU A 317 -4.46 -15.75 -0.02
C LEU A 317 -4.25 -16.40 -1.39
N HIS A 318 -4.43 -15.66 -2.49
CA HIS A 318 -4.14 -16.11 -3.85
C HIS A 318 -2.65 -16.46 -4.02
N LEU A 319 -1.74 -15.59 -3.55
CA LEU A 319 -0.29 -15.84 -3.53
C LEU A 319 0.06 -17.10 -2.71
N LEU A 320 -0.60 -17.31 -1.58
CA LEU A 320 -0.36 -18.46 -0.72
C LEU A 320 -0.85 -19.78 -1.33
N GLU A 321 -2.06 -19.79 -1.88
CA GLU A 321 -2.74 -21.00 -2.31
C GLU A 321 -2.34 -21.41 -3.73
N ASP A 322 -2.42 -20.49 -4.69
CA ASP A 322 -2.26 -20.84 -6.10
C ASP A 322 -0.80 -20.79 -6.56
N PHE A 323 0.00 -19.89 -5.97
CA PHE A 323 1.40 -19.73 -6.37
C PHE A 323 2.38 -20.49 -5.48
N ALA A 324 2.14 -20.54 -4.16
CA ALA A 324 3.00 -21.29 -3.24
C ALA A 324 2.51 -22.74 -2.97
N GLY A 325 1.30 -23.10 -3.40
CA GLY A 325 0.74 -24.44 -3.23
C GLY A 325 0.46 -24.81 -1.77
N LEU A 326 0.19 -23.82 -0.92
CA LEU A 326 -0.07 -23.97 0.51
C LEU A 326 -1.56 -23.78 0.80
N THR A 327 -1.97 -24.04 2.04
CA THR A 327 -3.36 -23.79 2.46
C THR A 327 -3.44 -22.58 3.37
N ALA A 328 -4.61 -21.93 3.44
CA ALA A 328 -4.86 -20.83 4.37
C ALA A 328 -4.58 -21.17 5.85
N HIS A 329 -4.56 -22.44 6.26
CA HIS A 329 -4.13 -22.87 7.60
C HIS A 329 -2.69 -22.43 7.92
N GLN A 330 -1.85 -22.33 6.90
CA GLN A 330 -0.43 -21.97 7.03
C GLN A 330 -0.20 -20.47 6.91
N LEU A 331 -1.27 -19.67 6.71
CA LEU A 331 -1.17 -18.22 6.60
C LEU A 331 -0.33 -17.58 7.73
N PRO A 332 -0.54 -17.88 9.03
CA PRO A 332 0.21 -17.21 10.09
C PRO A 332 1.69 -17.63 10.15
N ASP A 333 2.08 -18.74 9.51
CA ASP A 333 3.48 -19.15 9.41
C ASP A 333 4.18 -18.49 8.20
N ARG A 334 3.39 -18.07 7.21
CA ARG A 334 3.86 -17.56 5.91
C ARG A 334 3.74 -16.06 5.77
N VAL A 335 2.84 -15.43 6.51
CA VAL A 335 2.57 -13.99 6.42
C VAL A 335 2.37 -13.41 7.82
N ALA A 336 2.98 -12.25 8.08
CA ALA A 336 2.63 -11.39 9.22
C ALA A 336 2.07 -10.09 8.66
N VAL A 337 0.83 -9.75 9.00
CA VAL A 337 0.17 -8.55 8.48
C VAL A 337 0.15 -7.47 9.56
N GLN A 338 0.80 -6.34 9.28
CA GLN A 338 0.82 -5.16 10.14
C GLN A 338 -0.27 -4.18 9.72
N LEU A 339 -1.11 -3.79 10.68
CA LEU A 339 -2.11 -2.75 10.57
C LEU A 339 -1.48 -1.41 10.97
N ASN A 340 -1.31 -0.50 9.99
CA ASN A 340 -0.77 0.84 10.21
C ASN A 340 -1.90 1.79 10.63
N ASP A 341 -2.04 1.99 11.94
CA ASP A 341 -3.18 2.68 12.56
C ASP A 341 -4.52 1.95 12.33
N THR A 342 -5.65 2.59 12.58
CA THR A 342 -6.97 1.95 12.51
C THR A 342 -7.58 1.83 11.12
N HIS A 343 -7.03 2.52 10.11
CA HIS A 343 -7.58 2.51 8.75
C HIS A 343 -7.75 1.09 8.16
N PRO A 344 -6.80 0.16 8.31
CA PRO A 344 -6.98 -1.22 7.86
C PRO A 344 -7.64 -2.15 8.89
N SER A 345 -8.19 -1.67 10.01
CA SER A 345 -8.71 -2.53 11.08
C SER A 345 -9.84 -3.46 10.65
N ILE A 346 -10.58 -3.10 9.60
CA ILE A 346 -11.61 -3.97 8.99
C ILE A 346 -11.03 -5.28 8.46
N ALA A 347 -9.71 -5.37 8.27
CA ALA A 347 -8.99 -6.59 7.88
C ALA A 347 -9.26 -7.78 8.81
N VAL A 348 -9.48 -7.52 10.11
CA VAL A 348 -9.84 -8.55 11.08
C VAL A 348 -11.15 -9.24 10.69
N ALA A 349 -12.19 -8.45 10.38
CA ALA A 349 -13.49 -9.00 10.00
C ALA A 349 -13.48 -9.55 8.56
N GLU A 350 -12.74 -8.93 7.65
CA GLU A 350 -12.65 -9.41 6.26
C GLU A 350 -11.88 -10.71 6.14
N LEU A 351 -10.79 -10.90 6.88
CA LEU A 351 -10.08 -12.19 6.89
C LEU A 351 -10.97 -13.30 7.44
N MET A 352 -11.71 -13.04 8.52
CA MET A 352 -12.72 -13.97 9.04
C MET A 352 -13.77 -14.33 7.98
N ARG A 353 -14.29 -13.34 7.25
CA ARG A 353 -15.24 -13.57 6.16
C ARG A 353 -14.65 -14.44 5.05
N LEU A 354 -13.43 -14.13 4.58
CA LEU A 354 -12.74 -14.87 3.53
C LEU A 354 -12.41 -16.32 3.93
N LEU A 355 -12.10 -16.57 5.20
CA LEU A 355 -11.83 -17.91 5.71
C LEU A 355 -13.13 -18.72 5.87
N ILE A 356 -14.16 -18.12 6.49
CA ILE A 356 -15.42 -18.83 6.78
C ILE A 356 -16.27 -18.98 5.53
N ASP A 357 -16.61 -17.88 4.88
CA ASP A 357 -17.66 -17.86 3.85
C ASP A 357 -17.15 -18.41 2.51
N GLU A 358 -15.90 -18.08 2.14
CA GLU A 358 -15.28 -18.47 0.87
C GLU A 358 -14.47 -19.77 0.95
N ARG A 359 -13.79 -20.03 2.08
CA ARG A 359 -12.93 -21.22 2.26
C ARG A 359 -13.52 -22.29 3.17
N GLY A 360 -14.68 -22.05 3.79
CA GLY A 360 -15.40 -23.06 4.57
C GLY A 360 -14.79 -23.39 5.93
N PHE A 361 -13.96 -22.50 6.49
CA PHE A 361 -13.36 -22.71 7.81
C PHE A 361 -14.40 -22.61 8.93
N GLY A 362 -14.19 -23.38 9.99
CA GLY A 362 -14.93 -23.20 11.24
C GLY A 362 -14.54 -21.89 11.93
N TRP A 363 -15.44 -21.32 12.75
CA TRP A 363 -15.21 -20.04 13.41
C TRP A 363 -13.92 -20.01 14.25
N ASP A 364 -13.73 -21.01 15.12
CA ASP A 364 -12.60 -21.00 16.07
C ASP A 364 -11.24 -21.13 15.35
N GLU A 365 -11.22 -21.90 14.27
CA GLU A 365 -10.03 -22.07 13.42
C GLU A 365 -9.72 -20.78 12.65
N ALA A 366 -10.73 -20.20 11.99
CA ALA A 366 -10.57 -18.92 11.30
C ALA A 366 -10.12 -17.81 12.26
N TRP A 367 -10.64 -17.78 13.48
CA TRP A 367 -10.27 -16.80 14.49
C TRP A 367 -8.83 -16.97 14.98
N ALA A 368 -8.40 -18.21 15.21
CA ALA A 368 -7.02 -18.51 15.59
C ALA A 368 -6.02 -18.07 14.50
N ILE A 369 -6.32 -18.36 13.23
CA ILE A 369 -5.53 -17.91 12.08
C ILE A 369 -5.50 -16.37 12.01
N THR A 370 -6.66 -15.73 12.16
CA THR A 370 -6.80 -14.27 12.09
C THR A 370 -5.94 -13.58 13.15
N VAL A 371 -6.07 -13.96 14.42
CA VAL A 371 -5.30 -13.34 15.52
C VAL A 371 -3.80 -13.58 15.35
N ALA A 372 -3.39 -14.78 14.93
CA ALA A 372 -1.98 -15.11 14.70
C ALA A 372 -1.37 -14.38 13.49
N THR A 373 -2.19 -13.92 12.55
CA THR A 373 -1.75 -13.22 11.35
C THR A 373 -1.52 -11.73 11.60
N PHE A 374 -2.37 -11.08 12.40
CA PHE A 374 -2.38 -9.61 12.54
C PHE A 374 -1.60 -9.06 13.74
N ALA A 375 -0.92 -7.93 13.51
CA ALA A 375 -0.36 -7.05 14.53
C ALA A 375 -0.80 -5.59 14.27
N TYR A 376 -0.99 -4.80 15.33
CA TYR A 376 -1.55 -3.44 15.25
C TYR A 376 -0.57 -2.38 15.80
N THR A 377 -0.27 -1.36 15.00
CA THR A 377 0.44 -0.17 15.47
C THR A 377 -0.55 0.96 15.73
N ASN A 378 -0.57 1.50 16.95
CA ASN A 378 -1.34 2.68 17.30
C ASN A 378 -0.47 3.95 17.20
N HIS A 379 -1.02 4.98 16.56
CA HIS A 379 -0.36 6.28 16.35
C HIS A 379 -1.00 7.45 17.11
N THR A 380 -2.12 7.23 17.81
CA THR A 380 -2.88 8.29 18.46
C THR A 380 -3.20 7.98 19.92
N LEU A 381 -3.09 9.02 20.76
CA LEU A 381 -3.49 9.00 22.16
C LEU A 381 -4.81 9.75 22.41
N LEU A 382 -5.30 10.51 21.43
CA LEU A 382 -6.51 11.30 21.56
C LEU A 382 -7.73 10.39 21.36
N PRO A 383 -8.58 10.17 22.39
CA PRO A 383 -9.75 9.30 22.27
C PRO A 383 -10.70 9.71 21.14
N GLU A 384 -10.83 11.00 20.88
CA GLU A 384 -11.65 11.57 19.79
C GLU A 384 -11.09 11.30 18.39
N ALA A 385 -9.79 10.99 18.28
CA ALA A 385 -9.14 10.64 17.02
C ALA A 385 -9.14 9.12 16.77
N LEU A 386 -9.58 8.30 17.74
CA LEU A 386 -9.76 6.87 17.52
C LEU A 386 -10.98 6.65 16.64
N GLU A 387 -10.75 6.01 15.49
CA GLU A 387 -11.79 5.87 14.49
C GLU A 387 -12.97 5.04 15.01
N THR A 388 -14.16 5.59 14.80
CA THR A 388 -15.42 4.91 15.05
C THR A 388 -16.35 5.06 13.86
N TRP A 389 -17.16 4.02 13.62
CA TRP A 389 -18.13 4.02 12.52
C TRP A 389 -19.54 3.78 13.04
N PRO A 390 -20.55 4.57 12.61
CA PRO A 390 -21.93 4.33 13.00
C PRO A 390 -22.39 2.92 12.60
N LEU A 391 -23.09 2.21 13.50
CA LEU A 391 -23.53 0.84 13.20
C LEU A 391 -24.44 0.77 11.98
N LYS A 392 -25.32 1.76 11.78
CA LYS A 392 -26.23 1.84 10.64
C LYS A 392 -25.48 1.86 9.30
N MET A 393 -24.28 2.43 9.27
CA MET A 393 -23.44 2.46 8.08
C MET A 393 -22.94 1.06 7.75
N PHE A 394 -22.44 0.33 8.76
CA PHE A 394 -22.05 -1.07 8.59
C PHE A 394 -23.23 -1.97 8.23
N GLU A 395 -24.38 -1.78 8.87
CA GLU A 395 -25.60 -2.52 8.54
C GLU A 395 -26.01 -2.33 7.07
N ARG A 396 -25.88 -1.10 6.55
CA ARG A 396 -26.21 -0.79 5.16
C ARG A 396 -25.17 -1.31 4.17
N PHE A 397 -23.88 -1.13 4.46
CA PHE A 397 -22.82 -1.27 3.47
C PHE A 397 -21.93 -2.51 3.63
N LEU A 398 -21.80 -3.02 4.85
CA LEU A 398 -20.97 -4.19 5.20
C LEU A 398 -21.74 -5.13 6.15
N PRO A 399 -22.97 -5.58 5.78
CA PRO A 399 -23.85 -6.30 6.70
C PRO A 399 -23.21 -7.60 7.21
N ARG A 400 -22.45 -8.30 6.37
CA ARG A 400 -21.76 -9.53 6.78
C ARG A 400 -20.64 -9.26 7.77
N HIS A 401 -19.85 -8.21 7.57
CA HIS A 401 -18.80 -7.81 8.51
C HIS A 401 -19.39 -7.39 9.85
N LEU A 402 -20.56 -6.75 9.85
CA LEU A 402 -21.26 -6.40 11.08
C LEU A 402 -21.65 -7.65 11.89
N GLU A 403 -22.19 -8.69 11.24
CA GLU A 403 -22.48 -9.98 11.89
C GLU A 403 -21.23 -10.60 12.51
N ILE A 404 -20.11 -10.61 11.77
CA ILE A 404 -18.82 -11.11 12.25
C ILE A 404 -18.31 -10.29 13.43
N ILE A 405 -18.38 -8.96 13.37
CA ILE A 405 -17.95 -8.06 14.47
C ILE A 405 -18.80 -8.29 15.72
N TYR A 406 -20.11 -8.52 15.57
CA TYR A 406 -20.96 -8.85 16.71
C TYR A 406 -20.56 -10.17 17.36
N GLU A 407 -20.28 -11.20 16.57
CA GLU A 407 -19.86 -12.50 17.09
C GLU A 407 -18.47 -12.42 17.76
N ILE A 408 -17.52 -11.69 17.17
CA ILE A 408 -16.23 -11.37 17.80
C ILE A 408 -16.48 -10.69 19.16
N ASN A 409 -17.33 -9.67 19.20
CA ASN A 409 -17.63 -8.94 20.43
C ASN A 409 -18.30 -9.82 21.48
N ALA A 410 -19.25 -10.67 21.09
CA ALA A 410 -19.96 -11.55 22.02
C ALA A 410 -18.99 -12.53 22.71
N ARG A 411 -18.14 -13.20 21.92
CA ARG A 411 -17.13 -14.14 22.42
C ARG A 411 -16.08 -13.45 23.29
N PHE A 412 -15.57 -12.31 22.83
CA PHE A 412 -14.59 -11.53 23.58
C PHE A 412 -15.16 -11.05 24.92
N LEU A 413 -16.39 -10.52 24.96
CA LEU A 413 -17.01 -10.09 26.21
C LEU A 413 -17.29 -11.26 27.16
N ALA A 414 -17.55 -12.47 26.65
CA ALA A 414 -17.62 -13.67 27.48
C ALA A 414 -16.25 -13.99 28.12
N GLU A 415 -15.15 -13.87 27.37
CA GLU A 415 -13.79 -14.02 27.90
C GLU A 415 -13.48 -12.96 28.96
N VAL A 416 -13.82 -11.68 28.71
CA VAL A 416 -13.64 -10.59 29.68
C VAL A 416 -14.38 -10.88 30.97
N ARG A 417 -15.66 -11.29 30.90
CA ARG A 417 -16.47 -11.62 32.08
C ARG A 417 -15.96 -12.85 32.83
N SER A 418 -15.41 -13.83 32.12
CA SER A 418 -14.78 -15.00 32.73
C SER A 418 -13.51 -14.62 33.50
N ARG A 419 -12.69 -13.73 32.93
CA ARG A 419 -11.42 -13.31 33.52
C ARG A 419 -11.55 -12.27 34.62
N PHE A 420 -12.57 -11.41 34.55
CA PHE A 420 -12.88 -10.37 35.53
C PHE A 420 -14.33 -10.47 36.03
N PRO A 421 -14.68 -11.53 36.80
CA PRO A 421 -16.05 -11.74 37.25
C PRO A 421 -16.57 -10.56 38.08
N GLY A 422 -17.75 -10.05 37.72
CA GLY A 422 -18.44 -8.96 38.43
C GLY A 422 -18.06 -7.54 37.98
N ASP A 423 -17.06 -7.37 37.11
CA ASP A 423 -16.67 -6.06 36.55
C ASP A 423 -17.37 -5.79 35.19
N GLU A 424 -18.69 -5.66 35.20
CA GLU A 424 -19.46 -5.35 33.97
C GLU A 424 -19.10 -3.97 33.38
N ALA A 425 -18.62 -3.05 34.21
CA ALA A 425 -18.15 -1.75 33.74
C ALA A 425 -16.93 -1.90 32.82
N ARG A 426 -16.00 -2.80 33.13
CA ARG A 426 -14.89 -3.17 32.25
C ARG A 426 -15.37 -3.81 30.96
N ALA A 427 -16.30 -4.78 31.03
CA ALA A 427 -16.87 -5.39 29.82
C ALA A 427 -17.47 -4.31 28.88
N ARG A 428 -18.20 -3.34 29.43
CA ARG A 428 -18.73 -2.20 28.65
C ARG A 428 -17.62 -1.31 28.04
N ARG A 429 -16.55 -1.02 28.79
CA ARG A 429 -15.41 -0.23 28.28
C ARG A 429 -14.61 -0.96 27.20
N MET A 430 -14.47 -2.28 27.29
CA MET A 430 -13.71 -3.09 26.35
C MET A 430 -14.52 -3.48 25.10
N SER A 431 -15.86 -3.42 25.14
CA SER A 431 -16.74 -3.71 24.01
C SER A 431 -16.28 -3.06 22.70
N LEU A 432 -16.32 -3.82 21.61
CA LEU A 432 -16.12 -3.33 20.25
C LEU A 432 -17.26 -2.42 19.81
N ILE A 433 -18.41 -2.52 20.47
CA ILE A 433 -19.59 -1.69 20.22
C ILE A 433 -19.67 -0.59 21.28
N GLY A 434 -19.59 0.66 20.83
CA GLY A 434 -19.89 1.83 21.65
C GLY A 434 -21.40 2.03 21.77
N GLU A 435 -21.84 2.36 22.98
CA GLU A 435 -23.26 2.63 23.30
C GLU A 435 -23.47 4.03 23.90
N ASP A 436 -22.40 4.80 24.05
CA ASP A 436 -22.47 6.17 24.54
C ASP A 436 -22.88 7.10 23.38
N GLY A 437 -24.16 7.45 23.32
CA GLY A 437 -24.74 8.20 22.19
C GLY A 437 -25.27 7.29 21.10
N ASP A 438 -25.00 7.63 19.83
CA ASP A 438 -25.33 6.75 18.71
C ASP A 438 -24.39 5.55 18.68
N ARG A 439 -24.96 4.35 18.55
CA ARG A 439 -24.16 3.11 18.57
C ARG A 439 -23.15 3.08 17.42
N CYS A 440 -21.91 2.76 17.75
CA CYS A 440 -20.79 2.74 16.80
C CYS A 440 -19.89 1.53 17.00
N ILE A 441 -19.07 1.21 15.99
CA ILE A 441 -17.98 0.24 16.07
C ILE A 441 -16.71 1.00 16.43
N ARG A 442 -15.95 0.51 17.41
CA ARG A 442 -14.67 1.05 17.86
C ARG A 442 -13.53 0.33 17.15
N MET A 443 -12.95 0.94 16.11
CA MET A 443 -12.01 0.24 15.22
C MET A 443 -10.68 -0.10 15.90
N ALA A 444 -10.22 0.73 16.84
CA ALA A 444 -9.06 0.43 17.66
C ALA A 444 -9.26 -0.81 18.54
N HIS A 445 -10.49 -1.05 19.02
CA HIS A 445 -10.83 -2.23 19.81
C HIS A 445 -10.85 -3.48 18.91
N LEU A 446 -11.44 -3.37 17.72
CA LEU A 446 -11.43 -4.46 16.73
C LEU A 446 -9.99 -4.86 16.37
N ALA A 447 -9.11 -3.89 16.09
CA ALA A 447 -7.70 -4.14 15.81
C ALA A 447 -6.99 -4.82 16.97
N THR A 448 -7.19 -4.32 18.19
CA THR A 448 -6.54 -4.82 19.41
C THR A 448 -6.97 -6.26 19.71
N VAL A 449 -8.26 -6.56 19.63
CA VAL A 449 -8.82 -7.90 19.90
C VAL A 449 -8.40 -8.90 18.82
N GLY A 450 -8.40 -8.48 17.56
CA GLY A 450 -8.03 -9.29 16.39
C GLY A 450 -6.53 -9.44 16.13
N SER A 451 -5.65 -8.92 17.01
CA SER A 451 -4.20 -8.96 16.81
C SER A 451 -3.47 -9.67 17.95
N HIS A 452 -2.40 -10.41 17.62
CA HIS A 452 -1.51 -11.03 18.61
C HIS A 452 -0.47 -10.07 19.18
N ALA A 453 -0.27 -8.89 18.56
CA ALA A 453 0.65 -7.88 19.04
C ALA A 453 0.09 -6.47 18.82
N VAL A 454 0.34 -5.58 19.78
CA VAL A 454 -0.01 -4.16 19.73
C VAL A 454 1.21 -3.33 20.11
N ASN A 455 1.52 -2.29 19.36
CA ASN A 455 2.63 -1.39 19.72
C ASN A 455 2.30 0.09 19.57
N GLY A 456 2.91 0.89 20.44
CA GLY A 456 3.04 2.34 20.24
C GLY A 456 4.34 2.70 19.52
N VAL A 457 4.48 3.99 19.23
CA VAL A 457 5.49 4.53 18.30
C VAL A 457 6.62 5.34 18.95
N ALA A 458 6.59 5.44 20.28
CA ALA A 458 7.63 6.02 21.13
C ALA A 458 7.47 5.48 22.55
N ALA A 459 8.54 5.45 23.35
CA ALA A 459 8.49 4.86 24.69
C ALA A 459 7.39 5.48 25.57
N MET A 460 7.35 6.81 25.67
CA MET A 460 6.32 7.53 26.42
C MET A 460 4.92 7.30 25.84
N HIS A 461 4.79 7.30 24.52
CA HIS A 461 3.52 7.01 23.84
C HIS A 461 3.02 5.61 24.21
N SER A 462 3.86 4.59 24.10
CA SER A 462 3.51 3.21 24.43
C SER A 462 3.10 3.04 25.89
N GLU A 463 3.73 3.74 26.82
CA GLU A 463 3.31 3.74 28.23
C GLU A 463 1.95 4.41 28.43
N LEU A 464 1.67 5.51 27.72
CA LEU A 464 0.35 6.13 27.74
C LEU A 464 -0.71 5.21 27.14
N VAL A 465 -0.45 4.54 26.02
CA VAL A 465 -1.38 3.53 25.45
C VAL A 465 -1.78 2.48 26.49
N LYS A 466 -0.80 1.93 27.23
CA LYS A 466 -1.02 0.91 28.28
C LYS A 466 -1.72 1.44 29.53
N THR A 467 -1.58 2.72 29.85
CA THR A 467 -2.07 3.30 31.11
C THR A 467 -3.34 4.13 30.94
N THR A 468 -3.71 4.49 29.70
CA THR A 468 -4.91 5.27 29.37
C THR A 468 -5.82 4.53 28.40
N ILE A 469 -5.65 4.73 27.09
CA ILE A 469 -6.64 4.38 26.06
C ILE A 469 -6.87 2.87 25.91
N LEU A 470 -5.87 2.03 26.14
CA LEU A 470 -5.97 0.57 26.05
C LEU A 470 -5.64 -0.13 27.37
N LYS A 471 -5.83 0.57 28.51
CA LYS A 471 -5.50 0.06 29.84
C LYS A 471 -6.14 -1.30 30.15
N ASP A 472 -7.46 -1.41 29.96
CA ASP A 472 -8.18 -2.65 30.27
C ASP A 472 -7.74 -3.82 29.36
N PHE A 473 -7.35 -3.53 28.11
CA PHE A 473 -6.77 -4.51 27.18
C PHE A 473 -5.35 -4.93 27.59
N TYR A 474 -4.52 -4.00 28.07
CA TYR A 474 -3.19 -4.31 28.59
C TYR A 474 -3.26 -5.15 29.87
N GLU A 475 -4.20 -4.87 30.77
CA GLU A 475 -4.45 -5.71 31.95
C GLU A 475 -4.92 -7.13 31.56
N MET A 476 -5.59 -7.27 30.42
CA MET A 476 -6.00 -8.56 29.87
C MET A 476 -4.87 -9.29 29.14
N TRP A 477 -4.07 -8.63 28.32
CA TRP A 477 -3.00 -9.28 27.54
C TRP A 477 -1.70 -8.49 27.59
N PRO A 478 -1.04 -8.42 28.76
CA PRO A 478 0.16 -7.59 28.93
C PRO A 478 1.29 -7.96 27.96
N GLU A 479 1.39 -9.25 27.61
CA GLU A 479 2.37 -9.79 26.68
C GLU A 479 2.20 -9.32 25.22
N ARG A 480 1.00 -8.86 24.84
CA ARG A 480 0.75 -8.36 23.47
C ARG A 480 1.29 -6.96 23.26
N PHE A 481 1.49 -6.18 24.33
CA PHE A 481 1.84 -4.76 24.21
C PHE A 481 3.35 -4.53 24.22
N SER A 482 3.86 -3.87 23.18
CA SER A 482 5.27 -3.51 23.07
C SER A 482 5.48 -2.06 22.61
N ASN A 483 6.74 -1.63 22.57
CA ASN A 483 7.13 -0.35 21.98
C ASN A 483 7.97 -0.60 20.72
N LYS A 484 7.74 0.20 19.68
CA LYS A 484 8.60 0.31 18.49
C LYS A 484 8.78 1.79 18.20
N THR A 485 9.85 2.40 18.72
CA THR A 485 10.13 3.82 18.48
C THR A 485 10.35 4.05 16.99
N ASN A 486 9.63 5.01 16.40
CA ASN A 486 9.76 5.35 14.99
C ASN A 486 11.19 5.76 14.62
N GLY A 487 11.53 5.58 13.34
CA GLY A 487 12.79 6.02 12.75
C GLY A 487 12.59 6.49 11.31
N VAL A 488 13.65 7.08 10.75
CA VAL A 488 13.69 7.54 9.35
C VAL A 488 14.81 6.81 8.60
N THR A 489 14.66 6.62 7.30
CA THR A 489 15.74 6.02 6.49
C THR A 489 16.89 7.02 6.29
N PRO A 490 18.14 6.67 6.62
CA PRO A 490 19.30 7.52 6.36
C PRO A 490 19.58 7.67 4.85
N ARG A 491 19.11 6.75 4.00
CA ARG A 491 19.33 6.83 2.55
C ARG A 491 18.72 8.10 1.99
N ARG A 492 17.43 8.34 2.27
CA ARG A 492 16.75 9.56 1.82
C ARG A 492 17.12 10.79 2.65
N PHE A 493 17.07 10.69 3.98
CA PHE A 493 17.21 11.85 4.87
C PHE A 493 18.65 12.32 5.11
N MET A 494 19.64 11.57 4.64
CA MET A 494 21.06 11.98 4.69
C MET A 494 21.71 11.77 3.32
N GLY A 495 21.71 10.53 2.81
CA GLY A 495 22.44 10.17 1.57
C GLY A 495 21.97 10.96 0.35
N LEU A 496 20.66 11.09 0.15
CA LEU A 496 20.06 11.83 -0.95
C LEU A 496 19.91 13.32 -0.63
N ALA A 497 19.41 13.65 0.56
CA ALA A 497 19.13 15.04 0.94
C ALA A 497 20.39 15.88 1.17
N ASN A 498 21.51 15.27 1.54
CA ASN A 498 22.77 15.98 1.79
C ASN A 498 24.00 15.15 1.36
N PRO A 499 24.26 15.02 0.05
CA PRO A 499 25.36 14.21 -0.46
C PRO A 499 26.74 14.68 0.02
N GLY A 500 26.91 15.97 0.32
CA GLY A 500 28.18 16.53 0.80
C GLY A 500 28.59 16.13 2.22
N LEU A 501 27.65 15.61 3.02
CA LEU A 501 27.91 15.06 4.37
C LEU A 501 28.05 13.53 4.37
N ARG A 502 27.82 12.86 3.24
CA ARG A 502 27.82 11.40 3.12
C ARG A 502 29.21 10.79 3.25
#